data_AF-A0A973GDY2-F1
#
_entry.id   AF-A0A973GDY2-F1
#
_cell.length_a   1.000
_cell.length_b   1.000
_cell.length_c   1.000
_cell.angle_alpha   90.00
_cell.angle_beta   90.00
_cell.angle_gamma   90.00
#
_symmetry.space_group_name_H-M   'P 1'
#
loop_
_entity.id
_entity.type
_entity.pdbx_description
1 polymer ?
#
loop_
_entity_poly.entity_id
_entity_poly.type
_entity_poly.pdbx_seq_one_letter_code
_entity_poly.pdbx_strand_id
1 'polypeptide(L)' 'MGKIKVVGPVVELDGDEMTRIIWQFIKDRLIHPYLEIDLRYYDLSIENRDATDDQVTVDAANAIKEHGV' A
#
# COMPACT_ATOMS: atom_id res chain seq x y z
N MET A 1 -17.69 1.35 18.93
CA MET A 1 -16.99 0.10 18.55
C MET A 1 -15.53 0.46 18.32
N GLY A 2 -14.57 -0.32 18.85
CA GLY A 2 -13.15 -0.08 18.58
C GLY A 2 -12.76 -0.56 17.18
N LYS A 3 -11.60 -0.10 16.66
CA LYS A 3 -11.03 -0.63 15.42
C LYS A 3 -10.65 -2.10 15.59
N ILE A 4 -10.77 -2.89 14.53
CA ILE A 4 -10.32 -4.27 14.48
C ILE A 4 -8.81 -4.26 14.30
N LYS A 5 -8.08 -4.96 15.19
CA LYS A 5 -6.63 -5.11 15.05
C LYS A 5 -6.32 -6.21 14.05
N VAL A 6 -5.57 -5.88 13.01
CA VAL A 6 -5.09 -6.83 12.01
C VAL A 6 -3.77 -7.43 12.52
N VAL A 7 -3.66 -8.75 12.41
CA VAL A 7 -2.43 -9.48 12.78
C VAL A 7 -1.56 -9.59 11.54
N GLY A 8 -0.34 -9.06 11.61
CA GLY A 8 0.62 -9.05 10.51
C GLY A 8 0.51 -7.82 9.60
N PRO A 9 1.58 -7.50 8.85
CA PRO A 9 1.57 -6.42 7.89
C PRO A 9 0.84 -6.81 6.61
N VAL A 10 0.36 -5.80 5.87
CA VAL A 10 -0.11 -5.93 4.48
C VAL A 10 0.72 -5.02 3.61
N VAL A 11 1.18 -5.53 2.47
CA VAL A 11 1.93 -4.73 1.51
C VAL A 11 0.97 -3.90 0.66
N GLU A 12 1.20 -2.59 0.62
CA GLU A 12 0.39 -1.65 -0.13
C GLU A 12 1.20 -1.07 -1.29
N LEU A 13 0.72 -1.30 -2.51
CA LEU A 13 1.32 -0.78 -3.74
C LEU A 13 0.42 0.36 -4.24
N ASP A 14 0.90 1.60 -4.18
CA ASP A 14 0.18 2.75 -4.71
C ASP A 14 0.35 2.86 -6.23
N GLY A 15 -0.57 3.58 -6.88
CA GLY A 15 -0.61 3.68 -8.34
C GLY A 15 -0.61 5.12 -8.87
N ASP A 16 -1.18 5.26 -10.06
CA ASP A 16 -1.17 6.48 -10.86
C ASP A 16 -2.57 7.07 -11.08
N GLU A 17 -2.63 8.33 -11.53
CA GLU A 17 -3.83 8.98 -12.06
C GLU A 17 -5.09 8.90 -11.15
N MET A 18 -6.25 8.55 -11.72
CA MET A 18 -7.53 8.50 -11.01
C MET A 18 -7.60 7.33 -10.01
N THR A 19 -6.88 6.23 -10.25
CA THR A 19 -6.90 5.10 -9.32
C THR A 19 -6.18 5.45 -8.03
N ARG A 20 -5.10 6.23 -8.07
CA ARG A 20 -4.44 6.78 -6.85
C ARG A 20 -5.40 7.59 -5.97
N ILE A 21 -6.20 8.46 -6.59
CA ILE A 21 -7.20 9.28 -5.87
C ILE A 21 -8.29 8.40 -5.24
N ILE A 22 -8.82 7.44 -5.99
CA ILE A 22 -9.82 6.49 -5.49
C ILE A 22 -9.23 5.62 -4.38
N TRP A 23 -7.97 5.20 -4.51
CA TRP A 23 -7.28 4.38 -3.53
C TRP A 23 -7.14 5.10 -2.19
N GLN A 24 -6.74 6.37 -2.20
CA GLN A 24 -6.70 7.19 -1.00
C GLN A 24 -8.08 7.31 -0.33
N PHE A 25 -9.14 7.51 -1.13
CA PHE A 25 -10.52 7.53 -0.61
C PHE A 25 -10.90 6.20 0.06
N ILE A 26 -10.59 5.05 -0.56
CA ILE A 26 -10.86 3.73 0.00
C ILE A 26 -10.14 3.58 1.35
N LYS A 27 -8.86 3.93 1.42
CA LYS A 27 -8.10 3.85 2.68
C LYS A 27 -8.72 4.71 3.78
N ASP A 28 -9.01 5.97 3.48
CA ASP A 28 -9.48 6.94 4.47
C ASP A 28 -10.91 6.70 4.94
N ARG A 29 -11.79 6.22 4.04
CA ARG A 29 -13.22 6.08 4.33
C ARG A 29 -13.64 4.66 4.64
N LEU A 30 -12.96 3.68 4.08
CA LEU A 30 -13.41 2.29 4.09
C LEU A 30 -12.44 1.34 4.83
N ILE A 31 -11.19 1.73 5.08
CA ILE A 31 -10.20 0.88 5.78
C ILE A 31 -9.84 1.46 7.15
N HIS A 32 -9.16 2.61 7.19
CA HIS A 32 -8.62 3.20 8.43
C HIS A 32 -9.65 3.52 9.51
N PRO A 33 -10.93 3.84 9.21
CA PRO A 33 -11.94 4.02 10.25
C PRO A 33 -12.25 2.73 11.02
N TYR A 34 -12.02 1.57 10.40
CA TYR A 34 -12.44 0.27 10.91
C TYR A 34 -11.28 -0.62 11.32
N LEU A 35 -10.09 -0.46 10.74
CA LEU A 35 -8.92 -1.32 10.96
C LEU A 35 -7.74 -0.55 11.58
N GLU A 36 -7.09 -1.18 12.56
CA GLU A 36 -5.73 -0.87 13.01
C GLU A 36 -4.81 -1.89 12.32
N ILE A 37 -4.09 -1.45 11.29
CA ILE A 37 -3.35 -2.28 10.33
C ILE A 37 -1.97 -1.69 10.07
N ASP A 38 -0.94 -2.53 9.99
CA ASP A 38 0.42 -2.16 9.56
C ASP A 38 0.49 -2.27 8.03
N LEU A 39 0.63 -1.14 7.34
CA LEU A 39 0.74 -1.09 5.88
C LEU A 39 2.20 -0.84 5.48
N ARG A 40 2.77 -1.77 4.72
CA ARG A 40 4.10 -1.65 4.10
C ARG A 40 3.92 -0.97 2.75
N TYR A 41 4.04 0.34 2.75
CA TYR A 41 3.75 1.20 1.61
C TYR A 41 4.90 1.27 0.61
N TYR A 42 4.59 1.07 -0.67
CA TYR A 42 5.46 1.24 -1.82
C TYR A 42 4.75 2.08 -2.87
N ASP A 43 5.33 3.22 -3.23
CA ASP A 43 4.78 4.08 -4.27
C ASP A 43 5.20 3.56 -5.65
N LEU A 44 4.28 2.97 -6.41
CA LEU A 44 4.55 2.53 -7.78
C LEU A 44 4.05 3.54 -8.82
N SER A 45 3.95 4.81 -8.47
CA SER A 45 3.74 5.86 -9.47
C SER A 45 4.82 5.81 -10.54
N ILE A 46 4.48 6.30 -11.73
CA ILE A 46 5.45 6.35 -12.83
C ILE A 46 6.65 7.23 -12.49
N GLU A 47 6.44 8.34 -11.77
CA GLU A 47 7.52 9.23 -11.33
C GLU A 47 8.43 8.57 -10.31
N ASN A 48 7.88 7.81 -9.36
CA ASN A 48 8.71 7.15 -8.35
C ASN A 48 9.46 5.94 -8.93
N ARG A 49 8.85 5.21 -9.86
CA ARG A 49 9.54 4.15 -10.61
C ARG A 49 10.68 4.71 -11.44
N ASP A 50 10.47 5.81 -12.16
CA ASP A 50 11.54 6.49 -12.91
C ASP A 50 12.66 6.99 -11.99
N ALA A 51 12.31 7.64 -10.87
CA ALA A 51 13.27 8.17 -9.91
C ALA A 51 14.12 7.10 -9.20
N THR A 52 13.66 5.85 -9.19
CA THR A 52 14.34 4.73 -8.50
C THR A 52 14.91 3.69 -9.45
N ASP A 53 14.97 3.98 -10.76
CA ASP A 53 15.34 3.00 -11.79
C ASP A 53 14.55 1.67 -11.65
N ASP A 54 13.26 1.80 -11.29
CA ASP A 54 12.29 0.73 -11.03
C ASP A 54 12.63 -0.19 -9.84
N GLN A 55 13.60 0.18 -8.99
CA GLN A 55 13.97 -0.61 -7.80
C GLN A 55 12.81 -0.75 -6.82
N VAL A 56 11.95 0.26 -6.70
CA VAL A 56 10.76 0.23 -5.83
C VAL A 56 9.80 -0.93 -6.19
N THR A 57 9.70 -1.28 -7.47
CA THR A 57 8.85 -2.38 -7.95
C THR A 57 9.41 -3.73 -7.51
N VAL A 58 10.74 -3.89 -7.53
CA VAL A 58 11.43 -5.10 -7.05
C VAL A 58 11.28 -5.23 -5.53
N ASP A 59 11.41 -4.12 -4.80
CA ASP A 59 11.29 -4.11 -3.35
C ASP A 59 9.86 -4.45 -2.90
N ALA A 60 8.85 -3.91 -3.60
CA ALA A 60 7.45 -4.26 -3.37
C ALA A 60 7.20 -5.77 -3.58
N ALA A 61 7.75 -6.35 -4.65
CA ALA A 61 7.62 -7.79 -4.91
C ALA A 61 8.30 -8.65 -3.83
N ASN A 62 9.47 -8.23 -3.34
CA ASN A 62 10.16 -8.91 -2.24
C ASN A 62 9.38 -8.82 -0.92
N ALA A 63 8.76 -7.65 -0.63
CA ALA A 63 7.92 -7.48 0.55
C ALA A 63 6.68 -8.38 0.50
N ILE A 64 6.03 -8.48 -0.66
CA ILE A 64 4.89 -9.41 -0.86
C ILE A 64 5.35 -10.85 -0.63
N LYS A 65 6.53 -11.23 -1.14
CA LYS A 65 7.10 -12.56 -0.94
C LYS A 65 7.39 -12.84 0.54
N GLU A 66 7.84 -11.85 1.31
CA GLU A 66 8.12 -11.97 2.74
C GLU A 66 6.85 -12.08 3.60
N HIS A 67 5.86 -11.22 3.33
CA HIS A 67 4.67 -11.09 4.18
C HIS A 67 3.47 -11.91 3.70
N GLY A 68 3.47 -12.34 2.44
CA GLY A 68 2.48 -13.22 1.83
C GLY A 68 1.17 -12.53 1.40
N VAL A 69 0.97 -11.25 1.77
CA VAL A 69 -0.22 -10.45 1.46
C VAL A 69 0.16 -9.01 1.18
#